data_AF-A0A835KSJ9-F1
#
_entry.id   AF-A0A835KSJ9-F1
#
_cell.length_a   1.000
_cell.length_b   1.000
_cell.length_c   1.000
_cell.angle_alpha   90.00
_cell.angle_beta   90.00
_cell.angle_gamma   90.00
#
_symmetry.space_group_name_H-M   'P 1'
#
loop_
_entity.id
_entity.type
_entity.pdbx_description
1 polymer ?
#
loop_
_entity_poly.entity_id
_entity_poly.type
_entity_poly.pdbx_seq_one_letter_code
_entity_poly.pdbx_strand_id
1 'polypeptide(L)'
;MKPSLGTRQHKLARPRVGDGLSRVTIITTTATGRCPLSPPHWRIAAAMATAPPPILFCLLLFLVASPSHPRVTAAAGPAPLSSSPFDAALSKLQAQIGYAFRAPYLLRRAMTHASYSIENGRALAVLGLAASQFAAALAALAADNDAAAEAVSRRAREAASEATCAAAGTHAGIPAIVRVAHKTDASSDTVVCGALRALIGAVAVDANSTDAAVEVFWKLHVLTAAAAATAAM
;
A
#
# COMPACT_ATOMS: atom_id res chain seq x y z
N MET A 1 14.03 -43.97 -69.33
CA MET A 1 13.72 -45.00 -68.32
C MET A 1 12.88 -44.37 -67.19
N LYS A 2 11.74 -44.98 -66.87
CA LYS A 2 10.80 -44.72 -65.72
C LYS A 2 11.40 -45.21 -64.38
N PRO A 3 10.74 -45.08 -63.18
CA PRO A 3 9.38 -44.57 -62.82
C PRO A 3 9.38 -43.48 -61.70
N SER A 4 8.38 -42.60 -61.48
CA SER A 4 6.95 -42.71 -61.10
C SER A 4 6.66 -43.19 -59.67
N LEU A 5 6.09 -42.32 -58.83
CA LEU A 5 4.89 -42.47 -57.96
C LEU A 5 4.68 -41.09 -57.27
N GLY A 6 3.61 -40.30 -57.47
CA GLY A 6 2.21 -40.55 -57.10
C GLY A 6 2.06 -40.49 -55.57
N THR A 7 1.22 -39.68 -54.91
CA THR A 7 -0.13 -39.21 -55.28
C THR A 7 -0.68 -38.26 -54.20
N ARG A 8 -1.63 -37.39 -54.59
CA ARG A 8 -2.81 -36.86 -53.84
C ARG A 8 -2.60 -35.89 -52.66
N GLN A 9 -3.06 -34.65 -52.87
CA GLN A 9 -3.99 -34.00 -51.94
C GLN A 9 -5.19 -33.44 -52.72
N HIS A 10 -6.37 -33.92 -52.33
CA HIS A 10 -7.67 -33.51 -52.85
C HIS A 10 -8.12 -32.22 -52.14
N LYS A 11 -8.39 -31.18 -52.94
CA LYS A 11 -9.67 -30.46 -53.02
C LYS A 11 -10.50 -30.34 -51.72
N LEU A 12 -10.72 -29.11 -51.21
CA LEU A 12 -11.99 -28.37 -51.35
C LEU A 12 -12.04 -27.07 -50.49
N ALA A 13 -12.48 -26.00 -51.16
CA ALA A 13 -13.45 -24.97 -50.73
C ALA A 13 -13.18 -24.08 -49.48
N ARG A 14 -12.91 -22.79 -49.74
CA ARG A 14 -13.52 -21.65 -49.00
C ARG A 14 -14.97 -21.44 -49.50
N PRO A 15 -15.81 -20.56 -48.90
CA PRO A 15 -15.96 -20.10 -47.51
C PRO A 15 -17.44 -20.22 -47.03
N ARG A 16 -17.71 -20.01 -45.74
CA ARG A 16 -18.98 -19.41 -45.28
C ARG A 16 -18.70 -18.39 -44.19
N VAL A 17 -18.89 -17.13 -44.57
CA VAL A 17 -19.10 -16.01 -43.66
C VAL A 17 -20.45 -16.28 -42.99
N GLY A 18 -20.41 -16.54 -41.68
CA GLY A 18 -21.60 -16.64 -40.85
C GLY A 18 -21.87 -15.27 -40.25
N ASP A 19 -22.89 -14.60 -40.79
CA ASP A 19 -23.50 -13.40 -40.22
C ASP A 19 -24.05 -13.72 -38.82
N GLY A 20 -23.33 -13.25 -37.80
CA GLY A 20 -23.73 -13.29 -36.40
C GLY A 20 -23.78 -11.88 -35.83
N LEU A 21 -24.54 -11.00 -36.49
CA LEU A 21 -24.90 -9.66 -36.00
C LEU A 21 -25.72 -9.81 -34.70
N SER A 22 -25.04 -9.91 -33.56
CA SER A 22 -25.65 -9.59 -32.28
C SER A 22 -25.92 -8.10 -32.26
N ARG A 23 -27.19 -7.76 -32.48
CA ARG A 23 -27.77 -6.44 -32.26
C ARG A 23 -27.45 -5.97 -30.84
N VAL A 24 -26.41 -5.15 -30.69
CA VAL A 24 -26.30 -4.25 -29.54
C VAL A 24 -27.21 -3.07 -29.87
N THR A 25 -28.41 -3.10 -29.32
CA THR A 25 -29.32 -1.95 -29.31
C THR A 25 -28.66 -0.82 -28.54
N ILE A 26 -28.13 0.17 -29.26
CA ILE A 26 -27.71 1.44 -28.68
C ILE A 26 -29.00 2.17 -28.31
N ILE A 27 -29.32 2.20 -27.01
CA ILE A 27 -30.39 3.05 -26.50
C ILE A 27 -29.84 4.48 -26.46
N THR A 28 -30.08 5.25 -27.52
CA THR A 28 -29.94 6.70 -27.53
C THR A 28 -31.05 7.29 -26.66
N THR A 29 -30.77 7.49 -25.37
CA THR A 29 -31.66 8.28 -24.51
C THR A 29 -31.28 9.75 -24.66
N THR A 30 -32.05 10.48 -25.44
CA THR A 30 -32.07 11.95 -25.47
C THR A 30 -32.71 12.47 -24.18
N ALA A 31 -31.92 12.59 -23.12
CA ALA A 31 -32.34 13.29 -21.90
C ALA A 31 -32.00 14.77 -22.00
N THR A 32 -32.95 15.55 -22.48
CA THR A 32 -33.04 17.00 -22.25
C THR A 32 -33.34 17.22 -20.76
N GLY A 33 -32.30 17.48 -19.97
CA GLY A 33 -32.42 17.69 -18.53
C GLY A 33 -31.41 18.73 -18.05
N ARG A 34 -31.93 19.89 -17.65
CA ARG A 34 -31.19 21.07 -17.17
C ARG A 34 -30.28 20.71 -16.00
N CYS A 35 -29.03 21.18 -16.06
CA CYS A 35 -28.12 21.21 -14.92
C CYS A 35 -28.62 22.22 -13.87
N PRO A 36 -28.86 21.84 -12.61
CA PRO A 36 -28.84 22.78 -11.51
C PRO A 36 -27.40 22.86 -10.99
N LEU A 37 -26.72 23.95 -11.35
CA LEU A 37 -25.54 24.44 -10.63
C LEU A 37 -25.97 24.77 -9.19
N SER A 38 -25.38 24.10 -8.21
CA SER A 38 -25.42 24.51 -6.81
C SER A 38 -24.02 24.36 -6.22
N PRO A 39 -23.35 25.47 -5.86
CA PRO A 39 -22.07 25.41 -5.19
C PRO A 39 -22.25 25.18 -3.67
N PRO A 40 -21.44 24.31 -3.04
CA PRO A 40 -21.30 24.34 -1.58
C PRO A 40 -20.48 25.56 -1.19
N HIS A 41 -21.13 26.48 -0.46
CA HIS A 41 -20.55 27.66 0.15
C HIS A 41 -19.74 27.25 1.39
N TRP A 42 -18.50 26.80 1.21
CA TRP A 42 -17.57 26.70 2.33
C TRP A 42 -17.16 28.13 2.72
N ARG A 43 -17.72 28.62 3.83
CA ARG A 43 -17.34 29.91 4.41
C ARG A 43 -15.95 29.77 5.04
N ILE A 44 -14.96 30.40 4.42
CA ILE A 44 -13.65 30.68 5.02
C ILE A 44 -13.89 31.71 6.12
N ALA A 45 -13.84 31.28 7.38
CA ALA A 45 -13.65 32.21 8.49
C ALA A 45 -12.15 32.50 8.60
N ALA A 46 -11.71 33.55 7.91
CA ALA A 46 -10.45 34.19 8.19
C ALA A 46 -10.61 35.03 9.47
N ALA A 47 -9.89 34.66 10.53
CA ALA A 47 -9.67 35.51 11.69
C ALA A 47 -8.16 35.64 11.89
N MET A 48 -7.61 36.73 11.37
CA MET A 48 -6.28 37.25 11.66
C MET A 48 -6.48 38.61 12.34
N ALA A 49 -6.01 38.76 13.59
CA ALA A 49 -5.58 40.02 14.23
C ALA A 49 -5.28 39.74 15.72
N THR A 50 -4.01 39.52 16.09
CA THR A 50 -3.09 40.50 16.73
C THR A 50 -3.38 40.86 18.19
N ALA A 51 -2.48 40.47 19.11
CA ALA A 51 -1.72 41.37 20.00
C ALA A 51 -0.73 40.61 20.95
N PRO A 52 0.46 41.18 21.24
CA PRO A 52 1.53 40.59 22.09
C PRO A 52 1.40 40.95 23.61
N PRO A 53 2.26 40.40 24.50
CA PRO A 53 1.94 40.11 25.90
C PRO A 53 2.39 41.20 26.89
N PRO A 54 1.99 41.09 28.17
CA PRO A 54 2.81 41.61 29.24
C PRO A 54 3.12 40.57 30.33
N ILE A 55 4.43 40.43 30.59
CA ILE A 55 5.01 40.66 31.92
C ILE A 55 4.75 39.54 32.95
N LEU A 56 5.77 38.68 33.09
CA LEU A 56 6.55 38.62 34.33
C LEU A 56 5.73 38.54 35.63
N PHE A 57 5.07 37.41 35.89
CA PHE A 57 4.60 37.09 37.25
C PHE A 57 4.38 35.60 37.45
N CYS A 58 5.45 34.79 37.45
CA CYS A 58 5.43 33.44 38.06
C CYS A 58 6.82 32.86 38.36
N LEU A 59 7.87 33.69 38.41
CA LEU A 59 9.15 33.35 39.01
C LEU A 59 9.23 34.09 40.35
N LEU A 60 8.65 33.52 41.42
CA LEU A 60 8.95 33.79 42.84
C LEU A 60 7.97 33.06 43.78
N LEU A 61 7.94 31.72 43.74
CA LEU A 61 7.51 30.89 44.88
C LEU A 61 8.38 29.61 44.96
N PHE A 62 9.69 29.81 44.89
CA PHE A 62 10.64 28.90 45.54
C PHE A 62 10.85 29.43 46.95
N LEU A 63 10.23 28.83 47.96
CA LEU A 63 10.79 28.68 49.30
C LEU A 63 9.84 27.91 50.23
N VAL A 64 10.32 26.72 50.61
CA VAL A 64 10.02 25.97 51.85
C VAL A 64 8.64 25.30 51.97
N ALA A 65 8.56 24.06 51.48
CA ALA A 65 7.86 23.00 52.19
C ALA A 65 8.40 21.63 51.74
N SER A 66 9.27 21.04 52.54
CA SER A 66 9.67 19.63 52.42
C SER A 66 8.70 18.76 53.22
N PRO A 67 7.81 17.99 52.58
CA PRO A 67 7.25 16.80 53.18
C PRO A 67 8.16 15.62 52.87
N SER A 68 8.82 15.12 53.90
CA SER A 68 9.52 13.84 53.94
C SER A 68 8.55 12.71 53.57
N HIS A 69 8.53 12.32 52.29
CA HIS A 69 7.80 11.13 51.86
C HIS A 69 8.65 9.89 52.12
N PRO A 70 8.11 8.86 52.79
CA PRO A 70 8.81 7.58 52.91
C PRO A 70 9.00 6.97 51.53
N ARG A 71 10.26 6.65 51.19
CA ARG A 71 10.61 5.82 50.03
C ARG A 71 9.96 4.45 50.19
N VAL A 72 8.81 4.26 49.55
CA VAL A 72 8.37 2.93 49.16
C VAL A 72 9.36 2.47 48.09
N THR A 73 10.15 1.45 48.43
CA THR A 73 10.94 0.69 47.46
C THR A 73 10.00 0.24 46.35
N ALA A 74 10.14 0.84 45.17
CA ALA A 74 9.54 0.35 43.95
C ALA A 74 10.10 -1.06 43.72
N ALA A 75 9.34 -2.06 44.15
CA ALA A 75 9.49 -3.41 43.69
C ALA A 75 9.42 -3.36 42.16
N ALA A 76 10.47 -3.90 41.54
CA ALA A 76 10.58 -4.29 40.14
C ALA A 76 9.40 -3.85 39.26
N GLY A 77 9.64 -2.85 38.40
CA GLY A 77 8.79 -2.65 37.23
C GLY A 77 8.63 -3.98 36.47
N PRO A 78 7.48 -4.21 35.80
CA PRO A 78 7.27 -5.45 35.06
C PRO A 78 8.44 -5.63 34.09
N ALA A 79 9.12 -6.77 34.22
CA ALA A 79 10.17 -7.16 33.30
C ALA A 79 9.68 -7.00 31.85
N PRO A 80 10.53 -6.54 30.92
CA PRO A 80 10.15 -6.44 29.52
C PRO A 80 9.61 -7.80 29.08
N LEU A 81 8.34 -7.83 28.68
CA LEU A 81 7.69 -9.02 28.14
C LEU A 81 8.65 -9.60 27.09
N SER A 82 9.11 -10.83 27.32
CA SER A 82 10.00 -11.55 26.41
C SER A 82 9.46 -11.43 24.99
N SER A 83 10.09 -10.62 24.15
CA SER A 83 9.61 -10.35 22.80
C SER A 83 9.59 -11.66 22.03
N SER A 84 8.44 -12.04 21.47
CA SER A 84 8.39 -13.24 20.64
C SER A 84 9.32 -13.07 19.42
N PRO A 85 9.84 -14.16 18.81
CA PRO A 85 10.61 -14.07 17.57
C PRO A 85 9.86 -13.30 16.46
N PHE A 86 8.53 -13.39 16.46
CA PHE A 86 7.68 -12.63 15.55
C PHE A 86 7.72 -11.13 15.83
N ASP A 87 7.58 -10.70 17.09
CA ASP A 87 7.67 -9.27 17.44
C ASP A 87 9.05 -8.68 17.13
N ALA A 88 10.13 -9.46 17.32
CA ALA A 88 11.48 -9.05 16.93
C ALA A 88 11.60 -8.88 15.40
N ALA A 89 11.05 -9.80 14.61
CA ALA A 89 11.01 -9.69 13.16
C ALA A 89 10.22 -8.45 12.69
N LEU A 90 9.08 -8.16 13.33
CA LEU A 90 8.30 -6.95 13.06
C LEU A 90 9.05 -5.67 13.43
N SER A 91 9.79 -5.67 14.53
CA SER A 91 10.65 -4.53 14.90
C SER A 91 11.75 -4.29 13.87
N LYS A 92 12.36 -5.36 13.35
CA LYS A 92 13.36 -5.26 12.27
C LYS A 92 12.74 -4.70 10.98
N LEU A 93 11.54 -5.17 10.62
CA LEU A 93 10.80 -4.67 9.46
C LEU A 93 10.51 -3.17 9.59
N GLN A 94 10.04 -2.72 10.76
CA GLN A 94 9.81 -1.29 11.04
C GLN A 94 11.07 -0.44 10.86
N ALA A 95 12.21 -0.91 11.37
CA ALA A 95 13.48 -0.23 11.19
C ALA A 95 13.89 -0.14 9.70
N GLN A 96 13.69 -1.23 8.95
CA GLN A 96 14.01 -1.27 7.52
C GLN A 96 13.14 -0.30 6.70
N ILE A 97 11.82 -0.26 6.97
CA ILE A 97 10.92 0.70 6.30
C ILE A 97 11.02 2.11 6.89
N GLY A 98 11.65 2.29 8.05
CA GLY A 98 11.79 3.58 8.72
C GLY A 98 10.45 4.16 9.19
N TYR A 99 9.51 3.29 9.56
CA TYR A 99 8.20 3.67 10.05
C TYR A 99 7.91 2.95 11.36
N ALA A 100 7.61 3.71 12.41
CA ALA A 100 7.25 3.20 13.72
C ALA A 100 5.73 3.25 13.91
N PHE A 101 5.10 2.09 14.04
CA PHE A 101 3.65 1.99 14.21
C PHE A 101 3.21 2.47 15.59
N ARG A 102 2.17 3.31 15.62
CA ARG A 102 1.47 3.73 16.86
C ARG A 102 0.58 2.59 17.36
N ALA A 103 -0.04 1.87 16.44
CA ALA A 103 -0.91 0.72 16.66
C ALA A 103 -0.23 -0.56 16.10
N PRO A 104 0.62 -1.25 16.89
CA PRO A 104 1.39 -2.40 16.42
C PRO A 104 0.52 -3.60 16.00
N TYR A 105 -0.76 -3.64 16.41
CA TYR A 105 -1.70 -4.65 15.95
C TYR A 105 -1.98 -4.55 14.44
N LEU A 106 -1.89 -3.35 13.83
CA LEU A 106 -2.07 -3.16 12.39
C LEU A 106 -0.95 -3.86 11.61
N LEU A 107 0.29 -3.72 12.08
CA LEU A 107 1.44 -4.41 11.48
C LEU A 107 1.34 -5.94 11.63
N ARG A 108 0.96 -6.42 12.83
CA ARG A 108 0.71 -7.86 13.04
C ARG A 108 -0.36 -8.41 12.10
N ARG A 109 -1.46 -7.65 11.92
CA ARG A 109 -2.55 -8.00 11.01
C ARG A 109 -2.09 -7.98 9.56
N ALA A 110 -1.30 -6.99 9.15
CA ALA A 110 -0.72 -6.91 7.81
C ALA A 110 0.14 -8.11 7.46
N MET A 111 0.92 -8.62 8.42
CA MET A 111 1.77 -9.81 8.26
C MET A 111 1.04 -11.14 8.54
N THR A 112 -0.29 -11.15 8.48
CA THR A 112 -1.11 -12.36 8.65
C THR A 112 -1.95 -12.62 7.41
N HIS A 113 -1.73 -13.77 6.77
CA HIS A 113 -2.48 -14.19 5.59
C HIS A 113 -3.86 -14.77 5.96
N ALA A 114 -4.81 -14.73 5.02
CA ALA A 114 -6.17 -15.23 5.23
C ALA A 114 -6.25 -16.74 5.49
N SER A 115 -5.26 -17.51 5.06
CA SER A 115 -5.18 -18.94 5.41
C SER A 115 -4.79 -19.18 6.86
N TYR A 116 -4.13 -18.22 7.51
CA TYR A 116 -3.68 -18.36 8.90
C TYR A 116 -4.77 -17.95 9.91
N SER A 117 -5.50 -16.87 9.64
CA SER A 117 -6.52 -16.34 10.55
C SER A 117 -7.61 -15.56 9.81
N ILE A 118 -8.79 -15.45 10.42
CA ILE A 118 -9.87 -14.53 9.99
C ILE A 118 -9.44 -13.08 10.22
N GLU A 119 -8.66 -12.82 11.28
CA GLU A 119 -8.04 -11.53 11.57
C GLU A 119 -6.75 -11.37 10.76
N ASN A 120 -6.92 -11.10 9.47
CA ASN A 120 -5.82 -11.01 8.50
C ASN A 120 -5.73 -9.64 7.83
N GLY A 121 -4.67 -9.47 7.04
CA GLY A 121 -4.34 -8.23 6.34
C GLY A 121 -5.14 -7.97 5.06
N ARG A 122 -6.11 -8.83 4.68
CA ARG A 122 -6.78 -8.72 3.36
C ARG A 122 -7.47 -7.37 3.14
N ALA A 123 -8.14 -6.84 4.16
CA ALA A 123 -8.78 -5.51 4.07
C ALA A 123 -7.74 -4.39 3.93
N LEU A 124 -6.63 -4.48 4.66
CA LEU A 124 -5.51 -3.53 4.56
C LEU A 124 -4.86 -3.62 3.17
N ALA A 125 -4.77 -4.81 2.58
CA ALA A 125 -4.21 -5.01 1.24
C ALA A 125 -5.02 -4.30 0.14
N VAL A 126 -6.34 -4.19 0.30
CA VAL A 126 -7.18 -3.41 -0.63
C VAL A 126 -6.80 -1.93 -0.58
N LEU A 127 -6.69 -1.36 0.62
CA LEU A 127 -6.26 0.02 0.79
C LEU A 127 -4.83 0.25 0.28
N GLY A 128 -3.92 -0.67 0.59
CA GLY A 128 -2.53 -0.57 0.14
C GLY A 128 -2.38 -0.65 -1.38
N LEU A 129 -3.19 -1.46 -2.07
CA LEU A 129 -3.25 -1.46 -3.53
C LEU A 129 -3.63 -0.07 -4.07
N ALA A 130 -4.69 0.52 -3.51
CA ALA A 130 -5.12 1.86 -3.91
C ALA A 130 -4.03 2.91 -3.61
N ALA A 131 -3.36 2.82 -2.46
CA ALA A 131 -2.27 3.72 -2.09
C ALA A 131 -1.06 3.58 -3.03
N SER A 132 -0.67 2.37 -3.44
CA SER A 132 0.40 2.15 -4.41
C SER A 132 0.07 2.73 -5.79
N GLN A 133 -1.16 2.51 -6.28
CA GLN A 133 -1.61 3.07 -7.55
C GLN A 133 -1.63 4.61 -7.50
N PHE A 134 -2.13 5.16 -6.39
CA PHE A 134 -2.12 6.59 -6.13
C PHE A 134 -0.70 7.15 -6.12
N ALA A 135 0.25 6.53 -5.41
CA ALA A 135 1.65 6.95 -5.34
C ALA A 135 2.27 7.09 -6.74
N ALA A 136 2.06 6.09 -7.58
CA ALA A 136 2.59 6.07 -8.94
C ALA A 136 1.88 7.06 -9.88
N ALA A 137 0.56 7.22 -9.77
CA ALA A 137 -0.18 8.23 -10.52
C ALA A 137 0.24 9.66 -10.14
N LEU A 138 0.38 9.91 -8.83
CA LEU A 138 0.85 11.18 -8.29
C LEU A 138 2.25 11.51 -8.81
N ALA A 139 3.18 10.55 -8.76
CA ALA A 139 4.53 10.73 -9.29
C ALA A 139 4.53 11.00 -10.81
N ALA A 140 3.65 10.32 -11.56
CA ALA A 140 3.52 10.55 -13.00
C ALA A 140 3.05 11.98 -13.32
N LEU A 141 2.05 12.49 -12.60
CA LEU A 141 1.51 13.84 -12.79
C LEU A 141 2.44 14.93 -12.24
N ALA A 142 3.16 14.64 -11.15
CA ALA A 142 4.18 15.55 -10.62
C ALA A 142 5.36 15.73 -11.61
N ALA A 143 5.69 14.68 -12.37
CA ALA A 143 6.72 14.75 -13.41
C ALA A 143 6.23 15.41 -14.71
N ASP A 144 4.97 15.18 -15.09
CA ASP A 144 4.35 15.73 -16.28
C ASP A 144 2.85 15.96 -16.04
N ASN A 145 2.48 17.24 -15.84
CA ASN A 145 1.10 17.63 -15.53
C ASN A 145 0.16 17.45 -16.73
N ASP A 146 0.70 17.39 -17.95
CA ASP A 146 -0.05 17.22 -19.19
C ASP A 146 -0.01 15.75 -19.67
N ALA A 147 0.46 14.83 -18.83
CA ALA A 147 0.53 13.42 -19.15
C ALA A 147 -0.84 12.85 -19.54
N ALA A 148 -0.88 12.11 -20.65
CA ALA A 148 -2.11 11.45 -21.10
C ALA A 148 -2.66 10.50 -20.02
N ALA A 149 -3.97 10.52 -19.80
CA ALA A 149 -4.65 9.72 -18.78
C ALA A 149 -4.33 8.21 -18.89
N GLU A 150 -4.19 7.69 -20.11
CA GLU A 150 -3.80 6.30 -20.36
C GLU A 150 -2.39 5.99 -19.82
N ALA A 151 -1.43 6.92 -20.01
CA ALA A 151 -0.08 6.75 -19.52
C ALA A 151 -0.02 6.77 -17.99
N VAL A 152 -0.77 7.66 -17.34
CA VAL A 152 -0.89 7.72 -15.87
C VAL A 152 -1.51 6.43 -15.32
N SER A 153 -2.61 5.97 -15.91
CA SER A 153 -3.30 4.73 -15.52
C SER A 153 -2.41 3.50 -15.70
N ARG A 154 -1.68 3.42 -16.84
CA ARG A 154 -0.72 2.34 -17.09
C ARG A 154 0.38 2.31 -16.05
N ARG A 155 1.04 3.45 -15.78
CA ARG A 155 2.08 3.56 -14.74
C ARG A 155 1.56 3.14 -13.36
N ALA A 156 0.35 3.57 -12.99
CA ALA A 156 -0.27 3.20 -11.72
C ALA A 156 -0.49 1.69 -11.60
N ARG A 157 -0.97 1.03 -12.66
CA ARG A 157 -1.20 -0.42 -12.67
C ARG A 157 0.10 -1.22 -12.70
N GLU A 158 1.11 -0.77 -13.45
CA GLU A 158 2.42 -1.41 -13.53
C GLU A 158 3.14 -1.37 -12.18
N ALA A 159 3.20 -0.20 -11.54
CA ALA A 159 3.85 -0.02 -10.24
C ALA A 159 3.20 -0.83 -9.12
N ALA A 160 1.89 -1.10 -9.24
CA ALA A 160 1.14 -1.92 -8.30
C ALA A 160 0.89 -3.36 -8.81
N SER A 161 1.56 -3.79 -9.88
CA SER A 161 1.42 -5.14 -10.44
C SER A 161 1.89 -6.20 -9.45
N GLU A 162 1.35 -7.42 -9.56
CA GLU A 162 1.73 -8.51 -8.64
C GLU A 162 3.23 -8.82 -8.71
N ALA A 163 3.82 -8.87 -9.89
CA ALA A 163 5.24 -9.14 -10.08
C ALA A 163 6.13 -8.08 -9.42
N THR A 164 5.88 -6.79 -9.68
CA THR A 164 6.66 -5.68 -9.08
C THR A 164 6.52 -5.67 -7.55
N CYS A 165 5.30 -5.86 -7.08
CA CYS A 165 4.96 -5.91 -5.66
C CYS A 165 5.58 -7.12 -4.95
N ALA A 166 5.55 -8.31 -5.56
CA ALA A 166 6.16 -9.52 -5.01
C ALA A 166 7.68 -9.38 -4.95
N ALA A 167 8.32 -8.86 -6.01
CA ALA A 167 9.76 -8.59 -5.99
C ALA A 167 10.16 -7.65 -4.84
N ALA A 168 9.43 -6.56 -4.66
CA ALA A 168 9.67 -5.62 -3.57
C ALA A 168 9.44 -6.25 -2.18
N GLY A 169 8.39 -7.06 -2.03
CA GLY A 169 8.10 -7.75 -0.77
C GLY A 169 9.15 -8.80 -0.42
N THR A 170 9.64 -9.53 -1.42
CA THR A 170 10.72 -10.53 -1.25
C THR A 170 12.00 -9.85 -0.78
N HIS A 171 12.40 -8.73 -1.40
CA HIS A 171 13.55 -7.96 -0.94
C HIS A 171 13.36 -7.31 0.44
N ALA A 172 12.12 -6.99 0.80
CA ALA A 172 11.77 -6.55 2.15
C ALA A 172 11.81 -7.68 3.19
N GLY A 173 12.07 -8.93 2.79
CA GLY A 173 12.13 -10.09 3.67
C GLY A 173 10.76 -10.57 4.16
N ILE A 174 9.67 -10.15 3.51
CA ILE A 174 8.29 -10.53 3.89
C ILE A 174 8.08 -12.05 3.96
N PRO A 175 8.62 -12.90 3.06
CA PRO A 175 8.43 -14.35 3.14
C PRO A 175 8.82 -14.97 4.49
N ALA A 176 9.80 -14.39 5.19
CA ALA A 176 10.27 -14.87 6.48
C ALA A 176 9.42 -14.39 7.68
N ILE A 177 8.51 -13.44 7.46
CA ILE A 177 7.75 -12.75 8.51
C ILE A 177 6.26 -13.11 8.42
N VAL A 178 5.72 -13.27 7.20
CA VAL A 178 4.30 -13.50 6.98
C VAL A 178 3.84 -14.82 7.60
N ARG A 179 2.75 -14.76 8.37
CA ARG A 179 2.11 -15.94 8.96
C ARG A 179 1.13 -16.54 7.96
N VAL A 180 1.32 -17.81 7.63
CA VAL A 180 0.49 -18.59 6.70
C VAL A 180 0.16 -19.95 7.31
N ALA A 181 -0.93 -20.59 6.88
CA ALA A 181 -1.19 -21.98 7.25
C ALA A 181 -0.17 -22.92 6.60
N HIS A 182 0.00 -24.12 7.19
CA HIS A 182 0.96 -25.13 6.74
C HIS A 182 0.88 -25.51 5.24
N LYS A 183 -0.31 -25.40 4.62
CA LYS A 183 -0.53 -25.72 3.20
C LYS A 183 -0.38 -24.53 2.25
N THR A 184 -0.04 -23.36 2.77
CA THR A 184 0.10 -22.13 1.99
C THR A 184 1.58 -21.76 1.92
N ASP A 185 2.07 -21.51 0.72
CA ASP A 185 3.45 -21.07 0.50
C ASP A 185 3.61 -19.58 0.83
N ALA A 186 4.39 -19.29 1.87
CA ALA A 186 4.73 -17.94 2.30
C ALA A 186 5.54 -17.15 1.26
N SER A 187 6.26 -17.85 0.37
CA SER A 187 7.12 -17.26 -0.66
C SER A 187 6.41 -17.03 -1.99
N SER A 188 5.15 -17.46 -2.13
CA SER A 188 4.39 -17.25 -3.36
C SER A 188 4.11 -15.76 -3.61
N ASP A 189 4.22 -15.32 -4.87
CA ASP A 189 4.05 -13.93 -5.28
C ASP A 189 2.74 -13.32 -4.75
N THR A 190 1.65 -14.07 -4.81
CA THR A 190 0.34 -13.64 -4.33
C THR A 190 0.33 -13.37 -2.82
N VAL A 191 0.99 -14.22 -2.02
CA VAL A 191 1.07 -14.04 -0.56
C VAL A 191 1.99 -12.87 -0.21
N VAL A 192 3.18 -12.83 -0.82
CA VAL A 192 4.17 -11.79 -0.58
C VAL A 192 3.62 -10.42 -0.97
N CYS A 193 3.04 -10.31 -2.16
CA CYS A 193 2.45 -9.07 -2.62
C CYS A 193 1.22 -8.67 -1.79
N GLY A 194 0.39 -9.65 -1.39
CA GLY A 194 -0.74 -9.40 -0.49
C GLY A 194 -0.29 -8.81 0.86
N ALA A 195 0.77 -9.35 1.46
CA ALA A 195 1.34 -8.85 2.71
C ALA A 195 2.02 -7.48 2.54
N LEU A 196 2.73 -7.23 1.43
CA LEU A 196 3.31 -5.93 1.13
C LEU A 196 2.23 -4.84 0.99
N ARG A 197 1.17 -5.13 0.23
CA ARG A 197 0.01 -4.23 0.12
C ARG A 197 -0.62 -4.02 1.49
N ALA A 198 -0.79 -5.07 2.29
CA ALA A 198 -1.33 -4.92 3.63
C ALA A 198 -0.45 -4.05 4.54
N LEU A 199 0.87 -4.11 4.40
CA LEU A 199 1.81 -3.24 5.12
C LEU A 199 1.61 -1.77 4.74
N ILE A 200 1.56 -1.46 3.45
CA ILE A 200 1.33 -0.09 2.95
C ILE A 200 -0.04 0.43 3.44
N GLY A 201 -1.07 -0.40 3.36
CA GLY A 201 -2.40 -0.04 3.88
C GLY A 201 -2.42 0.15 5.41
N ALA A 202 -1.66 -0.66 6.15
CA ALA A 202 -1.51 -0.51 7.60
C ALA A 202 -0.86 0.82 7.98
N VAL A 203 0.19 1.23 7.25
CA VAL A 203 0.84 2.54 7.42
C VAL A 203 -0.17 3.68 7.17
N ALA A 204 -0.97 3.58 6.11
CA ALA A 204 -1.98 4.59 5.80
C ALA A 204 -2.99 4.77 6.94
N VAL A 205 -3.47 3.66 7.52
CA VAL A 205 -4.42 3.67 8.65
C VAL A 205 -3.75 4.18 9.92
N ASP A 206 -2.53 3.74 10.23
CA ASP A 206 -1.82 4.11 11.46
C ASP A 206 -1.41 5.60 11.48
N ALA A 207 -0.98 6.12 10.32
CA ALA A 207 -0.65 7.52 10.15
C ALA A 207 -1.88 8.43 10.01
N ASN A 208 -3.04 7.86 9.66
CA ASN A 208 -4.21 8.59 9.18
C ASN A 208 -3.86 9.54 8.02
N SER A 209 -2.97 9.07 7.12
CA SER A 209 -2.46 9.83 5.98
C SER A 209 -1.97 8.90 4.87
N THR A 210 -2.24 9.27 3.62
CA THR A 210 -1.70 8.58 2.44
C THR A 210 -0.22 8.88 2.21
N ASP A 211 0.29 10.01 2.70
CA ASP A 211 1.66 10.47 2.40
C ASP A 211 2.70 9.53 3.02
N ALA A 212 2.50 9.11 4.26
CA ALA A 212 3.37 8.13 4.92
C ALA A 212 3.38 6.78 4.17
N ALA A 213 2.24 6.37 3.61
CA ALA A 213 2.15 5.15 2.82
C ALA A 213 2.88 5.28 1.47
N VAL A 214 2.81 6.45 0.83
CA VAL A 214 3.55 6.79 -0.39
C VAL A 214 5.06 6.77 -0.14
N GLU A 215 5.52 7.35 0.97
CA GLU A 215 6.93 7.34 1.36
C GLU A 215 7.46 5.91 1.56
N VAL A 216 6.73 5.09 2.31
CA VAL A 216 7.09 3.68 2.54
C VAL A 216 7.09 2.91 1.21
N PHE A 217 6.09 3.12 0.35
CA PHE A 217 6.01 2.50 -0.97
C PHE A 217 7.26 2.78 -1.82
N TRP A 218 7.66 4.05 -1.94
CA TRP A 218 8.83 4.43 -2.73
C TRP A 218 10.13 3.92 -2.12
N LYS A 219 10.26 3.95 -0.78
CA LYS A 219 11.43 3.38 -0.11
C LYS A 219 11.62 1.90 -0.43
N LEU A 220 10.55 1.12 -0.42
CA LEU A 220 10.59 -0.31 -0.75
C LEU A 220 10.96 -0.56 -2.22
N HIS A 221 10.51 0.29 -3.14
CA HIS A 221 10.89 0.21 -4.56
C HIS A 221 12.36 0.59 -4.79
N VAL A 222 12.87 1.59 -4.07
CA VAL A 222 14.28 1.99 -4.14
C VAL A 222 15.18 0.87 -3.63
N LEU A 223 14.84 0.22 -2.50
CA LEU A 223 15.57 -0.93 -1.98
C LEU A 223 15.64 -2.08 -3.01
N THR A 224 14.54 -2.28 -3.74
CA THR A 224 14.44 -3.29 -4.80
C THR A 224 15.36 -2.96 -5.98
N ALA A 225 15.32 -1.73 -6.47
CA ALA A 225 16.16 -1.28 -7.57
C ALA A 225 17.66 -1.37 -7.22
N ALA A 226 18.05 -0.98 -5.99
CA ALA A 226 19.42 -1.08 -5.52
C ALA A 226 19.91 -2.54 -5.41
N ALA A 227 19.05 -3.45 -4.93
CA ALA A 227 19.37 -4.87 -4.85
C ALA A 227 19.57 -5.48 -6.26
N ALA A 228 18.69 -5.14 -7.21
CA ALA A 228 18.81 -5.59 -8.60
C ALA A 228 20.11 -5.11 -9.27
N ALA A 229 20.52 -3.86 -9.01
CA ALA A 229 21.78 -3.32 -9.51
C ALA A 229 23.00 -4.06 -8.94
N THR A 230 22.95 -4.46 -7.66
CA THR A 230 24.05 -5.21 -7.01
C THR A 230 24.18 -6.63 -7.55
N ALA A 231 23.07 -7.29 -7.89
CA ALA A 231 23.08 -8.65 -8.42
C ALA A 231 23.55 -8.75 -9.89
N ALA A 232 23.64 -7.63 -10.60
CA ALA A 232 24.09 -7.57 -11.99
C ALA A 232 25.61 -7.26 -12.13
N MET A 233 26.30 -7.04 -11.01
CA MET A 233 27.76 -6.83 -10.93
C MET A 233 28.47 -8.14 -10.59
#